data_AF-A0AA39N1Z7-F1
#
_entry.id   AF-A0AA39N1Z7-F1
#
_cell.length_a   1.000
_cell.length_b   1.000
_cell.length_c   1.000
_cell.angle_alpha   90.00
_cell.angle_beta   90.00
_cell.angle_gamma   90.00
#
_symmetry.space_group_name_H-M   'P 1'
#
loop_
_entity.id
_entity.type
_entity.pdbx_description
1 polymer ?
#
loop_
_entity_poly.entity_id
_entity_poly.type
_entity_poly.pdbx_seq_one_letter_code
_entity_poly.pdbx_strand_id
1 'polypeptide(L)'
;MAEITRESNNVDKAWNAFIVKENELVTKLEETPLFGGGFGNIHKGIYGARFVAIKELKYQTESNNGRRKIAELVHKEVGTWSSLSHKNVLALLRVCGDYWDPSSMISPWMENGTANHYLSSHPNADLSAISAA
;
A
#
# COMPACT_ATOMS: atom_id res chain seq x y z
N MET A 1 -16.88 -23.35 17.65
CA MET A 1 -17.43 -22.14 16.99
C MET A 1 -17.53 -21.04 18.03
N ALA A 2 -16.41 -20.42 18.39
CA ALA A 2 -16.42 -19.27 19.29
C ALA A 2 -16.48 -18.01 18.43
N GLU A 3 -17.67 -17.43 18.33
CA GLU A 3 -17.85 -16.03 17.96
C GLU A 3 -17.10 -15.19 18.99
N ILE A 4 -15.94 -14.68 18.61
CA ILE A 4 -15.25 -13.66 19.37
C ILE A 4 -15.82 -12.32 18.90
N THR A 5 -16.85 -11.89 19.59
CA THR A 5 -17.29 -10.49 19.63
C THR A 5 -16.16 -9.68 20.27
N ARG A 6 -15.20 -9.22 19.45
CA ARG A 6 -14.16 -8.29 19.90
C ARG A 6 -14.57 -6.90 19.46
N GLU A 7 -14.71 -6.02 20.47
CA GLU A 7 -14.95 -4.60 20.32
C GLU A 7 -14.10 -4.01 19.19
N SER A 8 -14.80 -3.38 18.25
CA SER A 8 -14.28 -2.80 17.02
C SER A 8 -13.21 -1.75 17.30
N ASN A 9 -11.93 -2.14 17.22
CA ASN A 9 -10.83 -1.18 17.26
C ASN A 9 -10.85 -0.32 15.99
N ASN A 10 -10.27 0.88 16.05
CA ASN A 10 -10.22 1.80 14.90
C ASN A 10 -9.52 1.16 13.68
N VAL A 11 -8.58 0.23 13.94
CA VAL A 11 -7.91 -0.57 12.92
C VAL A 11 -8.88 -1.52 12.23
N ASP A 12 -9.74 -2.23 12.96
CA ASP A 12 -10.72 -3.15 12.37
C ASP A 12 -11.77 -2.40 11.53
N LYS A 13 -12.15 -1.19 11.98
CA LYS A 13 -13.05 -0.31 11.21
C LYS A 13 -12.40 0.20 9.92
N ALA A 14 -11.16 0.69 10.00
CA ALA A 14 -10.41 1.13 8.83
C ALA A 14 -10.23 -0.05 7.86
N TRP A 15 -9.75 -1.19 8.36
CA TRP A 15 -9.57 -2.40 7.59
C TRP A 15 -10.83 -2.77 6.80
N ASN A 16 -11.98 -2.91 7.47
CA ASN A 16 -13.24 -3.26 6.81
C ASN A 16 -13.73 -2.24 5.77
N ALA A 17 -13.36 -0.96 5.90
CA ALA A 17 -13.68 0.06 4.91
C ALA A 17 -12.76 0.03 3.66
N PHE A 18 -11.57 -0.55 3.79
CA PHE A 18 -10.52 -0.52 2.77
C PHE A 18 -10.25 -1.85 2.07
N ILE A 19 -10.61 -3.00 2.66
CA ILE A 19 -10.44 -4.30 1.98
C ILE A 19 -11.34 -4.38 0.75
N VAL A 20 -10.77 -4.87 -0.35
CA VAL A 20 -11.50 -5.45 -1.47
C VAL A 20 -10.95 -6.86 -1.75
N LYS A 21 -11.82 -7.80 -2.11
CA LYS A 21 -11.35 -9.09 -2.64
C LYS A 21 -10.61 -8.82 -3.95
N GLU A 22 -9.44 -9.46 -4.06
CA GLU A 22 -8.34 -9.08 -4.93
C GLU A 22 -8.69 -8.91 -6.43
N ASN A 23 -9.72 -9.59 -6.93
CA ASN A 23 -9.88 -9.82 -8.36
C ASN A 23 -10.96 -8.99 -9.07
N GLU A 24 -11.72 -8.14 -8.37
CA GLU A 24 -12.90 -7.51 -9.02
C GLU A 24 -12.72 -6.03 -9.37
N LEU A 25 -11.68 -5.34 -8.89
CA LEU A 25 -11.63 -3.87 -9.04
C LEU A 25 -10.28 -3.28 -9.48
N VAL A 26 -9.16 -3.98 -9.29
CA VAL A 26 -7.82 -3.47 -9.60
C VAL A 26 -7.14 -4.39 -10.58
N THR A 27 -6.65 -3.84 -11.70
CA THR A 27 -5.96 -4.62 -12.75
C THR A 27 -4.54 -4.11 -12.90
N LYS A 28 -3.55 -5.01 -12.80
CA LYS A 28 -2.16 -4.71 -13.15
C LYS A 28 -2.07 -4.44 -14.65
N LEU A 29 -1.33 -3.40 -15.04
CA LEU A 29 -1.06 -3.14 -16.46
C LEU A 29 0.02 -4.07 -17.02
N GLU A 30 0.97 -4.44 -16.17
CA GLU A 30 2.09 -5.32 -16.50
C GLU A 30 2.40 -6.26 -15.32
N GLU A 31 2.79 -7.49 -15.63
CA GLU A 31 3.20 -8.47 -14.62
C GLU A 31 4.57 -8.16 -14.02
N THR A 32 5.46 -7.52 -14.79
CA THR A 32 6.77 -7.13 -14.29
C THR A 32 6.65 -5.91 -13.39
N PRO A 33 7.23 -5.93 -12.17
CA PRO A 33 7.20 -4.77 -11.30
C PRO A 33 8.08 -3.64 -11.82
N LEU A 34 7.60 -2.40 -11.69
CA LEU A 34 8.36 -1.20 -12.05
C LEU A 34 9.42 -0.84 -11.00
N PHE A 35 9.10 -1.11 -9.73
CA PHE A 35 10.02 -0.90 -8.61
C PHE A 35 9.95 -2.08 -7.64
N GLY A 36 11.06 -2.42 -7.01
CA GLY A 36 11.14 -3.49 -6.03
C GLY A 36 12.01 -3.12 -4.84
N GLY A 37 11.59 -3.56 -3.65
CA GLY A 37 12.35 -3.41 -2.42
C GLY A 37 12.09 -4.53 -1.44
N GLY A 38 12.65 -4.40 -0.23
CA GLY A 38 12.52 -5.41 0.84
C GLY A 38 11.09 -5.58 1.37
N PHE A 39 10.23 -4.57 1.18
CA PHE A 39 8.84 -4.57 1.67
C PHE A 39 7.80 -4.90 0.60
N GLY A 40 8.22 -5.15 -0.65
CA GLY A 40 7.27 -5.41 -1.72
C GLY A 40 7.76 -5.03 -3.11
N ASN A 41 6.86 -5.23 -4.07
CA ASN A 41 6.98 -4.78 -5.44
C ASN A 41 5.92 -3.71 -5.74
N ILE A 42 6.21 -2.76 -6.62
CA ILE A 42 5.27 -1.75 -7.08
C ILE A 42 4.96 -2.00 -8.55
N HIS A 43 3.68 -2.17 -8.85
CA HIS A 43 3.15 -2.24 -10.22
C HIS A 43 2.29 -1.01 -10.51
N LYS A 44 2.22 -0.60 -11.78
CA LYS A 44 1.19 0.33 -12.23
C LYS A 44 -0.06 -0.48 -12.59
N GLY A 45 -1.22 0.04 -12.18
CA GLY A 45 -2.50 -0.60 -12.43
C GLY A 45 -3.60 0.40 -12.73
N ILE A 46 -4.81 -0.12 -12.97
CA ILE A 46 -6.03 0.65 -13.11
C ILE A 46 -7.01 0.24 -12.02
N TYR A 47 -7.63 1.23 -11.38
CA TYR A 47 -8.76 1.06 -10.47
C TYR A 47 -9.88 2.03 -10.90
N GLY A 48 -10.98 1.49 -11.42
CA GLY A 48 -12.01 2.27 -12.11
C GLY A 48 -11.42 2.99 -13.33
N ALA A 49 -11.42 4.33 -13.31
CA ALA A 49 -10.88 5.18 -14.38
C ALA A 49 -9.56 5.88 -14.01
N ARG A 50 -8.83 5.38 -13.00
CA ARG A 50 -7.61 6.02 -12.47
C ARG A 50 -6.42 5.08 -12.51
N PHE A 51 -5.25 5.62 -12.86
CA PHE A 51 -3.99 4.91 -12.64
C PHE A 51 -3.67 4.86 -11.15
N VAL A 52 -3.26 3.68 -10.70
CA VAL A 52 -2.91 3.39 -9.31
C VAL A 52 -1.55 2.73 -9.21
N ALA A 53 -0.90 2.90 -8.07
CA ALA A 53 0.21 2.07 -7.65
C ALA A 53 -0.35 0.88 -6.86
N ILE A 54 0.09 -0.32 -7.23
CA ILE A 54 -0.21 -1.58 -6.53
C ILE A 54 1.07 -2.00 -5.83
N LYS A 55 1.13 -1.83 -4.51
CA LYS A 55 2.21 -2.33 -3.67
C LYS A 55 1.91 -3.77 -3.28
N GLU A 56 2.44 -4.71 -4.04
CA GLU A 56 2.39 -6.14 -3.76
C GLU A 56 3.32 -6.46 -2.58
N LEU A 57 2.76 -7.08 -1.55
CA LEU A 57 3.46 -7.39 -0.31
C LEU A 57 4.29 -8.67 -0.48
N LYS A 58 5.51 -8.65 0.05
CA LYS A 58 6.39 -9.82 0.07
C LYS A 58 6.33 -10.51 1.42
N TYR A 59 5.86 -11.75 1.43
CA TYR A 59 5.99 -12.64 2.58
C TYR A 59 7.37 -13.28 2.57
N GLN A 60 8.15 -13.09 3.65
CA GLN A 60 9.49 -13.68 3.78
C GLN A 60 9.44 -15.17 4.15
N THR A 61 8.26 -15.72 4.43
CA THR A 61 8.07 -17.11 4.83
C THR A 61 6.64 -17.57 4.54
N GLU A 62 6.51 -18.83 4.12
CA GLU A 62 5.23 -19.52 3.93
C GLU A 62 4.62 -20.04 5.24
N SER A 63 5.34 -19.92 6.37
CA SER A 63 4.81 -20.38 7.65
C SER A 63 3.62 -19.54 8.10
N ASN A 64 2.58 -20.20 8.62
CA ASN A 64 1.39 -19.52 9.13
C ASN A 64 1.73 -18.44 10.18
N ASN A 65 2.72 -18.70 11.05
CA ASN A 65 3.17 -17.74 12.06
C ASN A 65 3.83 -16.50 11.44
N GLY A 66 4.63 -16.69 10.39
CA GLY A 66 5.26 -15.58 9.70
C GLY A 66 4.29 -14.75 8.88
N ARG A 67 3.36 -15.39 8.15
CA ARG A 67 2.27 -14.71 7.44
C ARG A 67 1.43 -13.87 8.40
N ARG A 68 1.03 -14.43 9.55
CA ARG A 68 0.30 -13.70 10.59
C ARG A 68 1.06 -12.46 11.09
N LYS A 69 2.36 -12.59 11.35
CA LYS A 69 3.19 -11.48 11.82
C LYS A 69 3.27 -10.35 10.77
N ILE A 70 3.36 -10.70 9.50
CA ILE A 70 3.31 -9.72 8.41
C ILE A 70 1.92 -9.07 8.32
N ALA A 71 0.84 -9.83 8.40
CA ALA A 71 -0.52 -9.29 8.41
C ALA A 71 -0.73 -8.29 9.56
N GLU A 72 -0.23 -8.58 10.76
CA GLU A 72 -0.28 -7.66 11.91
C GLU A 72 0.49 -6.35 11.65
N LEU A 73 1.65 -6.41 10.98
CA LEU A 73 2.40 -5.22 10.56
C LEU A 73 1.63 -4.40 9.52
N VAL A 74 1.03 -5.08 8.53
CA VAL A 74 0.21 -4.44 7.51
C VAL A 74 -1.00 -3.76 8.13
N HIS A 75 -1.69 -4.39 9.08
CA HIS A 75 -2.80 -3.76 9.81
C HIS A 75 -2.39 -2.47 10.51
N LYS A 76 -1.22 -2.45 11.13
CA LYS A 76 -0.69 -1.25 11.78
C LYS A 76 -0.36 -0.15 10.75
N GLU A 77 0.24 -0.53 9.62
CA GLU A 77 0.55 0.40 8.52
C GLU A 77 -0.75 0.99 7.94
N VAL A 78 -1.73 0.15 7.62
CA VAL A 78 -3.05 0.55 7.12
C VAL A 78 -3.78 1.44 8.12
N GLY A 79 -3.81 1.08 9.41
CA GLY A 79 -4.46 1.89 10.44
C GLY A 79 -3.85 3.28 10.58
N THR A 80 -2.51 3.37 10.49
CA THR A 80 -1.82 4.66 10.50
C THR A 80 -2.09 5.43 9.22
N TRP A 81 -1.85 4.81 8.07
CA TRP A 81 -1.92 5.45 6.76
C TRP A 81 -3.34 5.93 6.42
N SER A 82 -4.36 5.13 6.69
CA SER A 82 -5.77 5.50 6.46
C SER A 82 -6.25 6.65 7.35
N SER A 83 -5.60 6.89 8.49
CA SER A 83 -5.94 8.01 9.37
C SER A 83 -5.36 9.36 8.91
N LEU A 84 -4.39 9.33 7.98
CA LEU A 84 -3.73 10.53 7.48
C LEU A 84 -4.52 11.15 6.33
N SER A 85 -4.90 12.43 6.49
CA SER A 85 -5.59 13.20 5.46
C SER A 85 -4.91 14.56 5.30
N HIS A 86 -3.93 14.64 4.40
CA HIS A 86 -3.20 15.87 4.11
C HIS A 86 -2.72 15.90 2.65
N LYS A 87 -2.66 17.10 2.04
CA LYS A 87 -2.32 17.28 0.61
C LYS A 87 -0.95 16.73 0.19
N ASN A 88 -0.01 16.63 1.13
CA ASN A 88 1.35 16.14 0.88
C ASN A 88 1.56 14.69 1.37
N VAL A 89 0.51 14.02 1.85
CA VAL A 89 0.57 12.61 2.23
C VAL A 89 -0.24 11.84 1.19
N LEU A 90 0.41 10.90 0.52
CA LEU A 90 -0.26 10.06 -0.47
C LEU A 90 -1.40 9.28 0.21
N ALA A 91 -2.60 9.26 -0.36
CA ALA A 91 -3.72 8.54 0.24
C ALA A 91 -3.61 7.02 0.03
N LEU A 92 -3.98 6.24 1.04
CA LEU A 92 -4.30 4.82 0.87
C LEU A 92 -5.73 4.72 0.30
N LEU A 93 -5.88 4.09 -0.86
CA LEU A 93 -7.18 3.93 -1.51
C LEU A 93 -7.85 2.63 -1.10
N ARG A 94 -7.12 1.51 -1.13
CA ARG A 94 -7.64 0.17 -0.84
C ARG A 94 -6.53 -0.75 -0.33
N VAL A 95 -6.94 -1.85 0.28
CA VAL A 95 -6.11 -3.02 0.55
C VAL A 95 -6.76 -4.21 -0.15
N CYS A 96 -5.98 -5.03 -0.84
CA CYS A 96 -6.47 -6.25 -1.46
C CYS A 96 -6.03 -7.47 -0.66
N GLY A 97 -6.82 -8.53 -0.70
CA GLY A 97 -6.57 -9.81 0.00
C GLY A 97 -7.53 -10.03 1.16
N ASP A 98 -7.11 -10.87 2.10
CA ASP A 98 -7.90 -11.24 3.28
C ASP A 98 -7.29 -10.64 4.57
N TYR A 99 -8.06 -10.58 5.66
CA TYR A 99 -7.60 -10.04 6.95
C TYR A 99 -6.31 -10.71 7.45
N TRP A 100 -6.15 -12.01 7.25
CA TRP A 100 -4.96 -12.73 7.69
C TRP A 100 -3.92 -12.92 6.60
N ASP A 101 -4.21 -12.46 5.38
CA ASP A 101 -3.35 -12.62 4.20
C ASP A 101 -3.53 -11.42 3.25
N PRO A 102 -3.14 -10.19 3.65
CA PRO A 102 -3.14 -9.04 2.76
C PRO A 102 -2.20 -9.28 1.58
N SER A 103 -2.66 -9.11 0.35
CA SER A 103 -1.82 -9.31 -0.83
C SER A 103 -1.18 -8.01 -1.31
N SER A 104 -1.92 -6.91 -1.26
CA SER A 104 -1.44 -5.63 -1.77
C SER A 104 -2.13 -4.40 -1.19
N MET A 105 -1.46 -3.25 -1.30
CA MET A 105 -1.99 -1.93 -0.94
C MET A 105 -2.05 -1.02 -2.15
N ILE A 106 -3.15 -0.30 -2.30
CA ILE A 106 -3.47 0.50 -3.49
C ILE A 106 -3.44 1.98 -3.15
N SER A 107 -2.73 2.77 -3.94
CA SER A 107 -2.66 4.24 -3.81
C SER A 107 -2.69 4.91 -5.19
N PRO A 108 -2.90 6.23 -5.30
CA PRO A 108 -2.78 6.93 -6.58
C PRO A 108 -1.40 6.73 -7.20
N TRP A 109 -1.33 6.57 -8.52
CA TRP A 109 -0.06 6.54 -9.23
C TRP A 109 0.57 7.93 -9.27
N MET A 110 1.87 8.00 -8.97
CA MET A 110 2.66 9.24 -9.00
C MET A 110 3.54 9.25 -10.24
N GLU A 111 3.17 10.04 -11.26
CA GLU A 111 3.85 10.02 -12.57
C GLU A 111 5.34 10.41 -12.50
N ASN A 112 5.72 11.25 -11.55
CA ASN A 112 7.11 11.68 -11.34
C ASN A 112 7.95 10.68 -10.51
N GLY A 113 7.35 9.56 -10.07
CA GLY A 113 8.02 8.54 -9.28
C GLY A 113 8.46 9.02 -7.89
N THR A 114 9.57 8.46 -7.41
CA THR A 114 10.17 8.81 -6.12
C THR A 114 11.07 10.03 -6.24
N ALA A 115 11.34 10.73 -5.13
CA ALA A 115 12.29 11.84 -5.12
C ALA A 115 13.66 11.44 -5.69
N ASN A 116 14.19 10.28 -5.31
CA ASN A 116 15.48 9.78 -5.83
C ASN A 116 15.43 9.58 -7.35
N HIS A 117 14.36 8.98 -7.87
CA HIS A 117 14.19 8.78 -9.31
C HIS A 117 14.08 10.10 -10.05
N TYR A 118 13.29 11.04 -9.52
CA TYR A 118 13.11 12.36 -10.09
C TYR A 118 14.43 13.14 -10.15
N LEU A 119 15.18 13.18 -9.05
CA LEU A 119 16.46 13.90 -8.99
C LEU A 119 17.53 13.27 -9.87
N SER A 120 17.51 11.95 -10.09
CA SER A 120 18.44 11.29 -11.01
C SER A 120 18.26 11.72 -12.47
N SER A 121 17.04 12.13 -12.85
CA SER A 121 16.71 12.60 -14.21
C SER A 121 16.67 14.13 -14.33
N HIS A 122 16.70 14.85 -13.22
CA HIS A 122 16.62 16.31 -13.15
C HIS A 122 17.76 16.88 -12.28
N PRO A 123 19.02 16.86 -12.76
CA PRO A 123 20.19 17.27 -11.96
C PRO A 123 20.17 18.76 -11.57
N ASN A 124 19.37 19.58 -12.26
CA ASN A 124 19.20 21.00 -11.97
C ASN A 124 17.97 21.30 -11.09
N ALA A 125 17.32 20.28 -10.53
CA ALA A 125 16.18 20.48 -9.63
C ALA A 125 16.61 21.28 -8.39
N ASP A 126 15.81 22.26 -8.00
CA ASP A 126 16.07 23.07 -6.81
C ASP A 126 15.78 22.27 -5.54
N LEU A 127 16.83 22.03 -4.75
CA LEU A 127 16.77 21.30 -3.49
C LEU A 127 16.66 22.24 -2.27
N SER A 128 16.73 23.56 -2.47
CA SER A 128 16.78 24.54 -1.37
C SER A 128 15.55 24.50 -0.46
N ALA A 129 14.39 24.12 -1.01
CA ALA A 129 13.15 23.95 -0.27
C ALA A 129 13.07 22.62 0.52
N ILE A 130 13.99 21.67 0.30
CA ILE A 130 14.01 20.35 0.95
C ILE A 130 14.97 20.34 2.16
N SER A 131 15.97 21.22 2.19
CA SER A 131 16.98 21.27 3.28
C SER A 131 16.55 22.08 4.52
N ALA A 132 15.32 22.59 4.57
CA ALA A 132 14.80 23.39 5.68
C ALA A 132 13.76 22.59 6.47
N ALA A 133 14.21 21.65 7.31
CA ALA A 133 13.41 21.00 8.35
C ALA A 133 14.29 20.68 9.55
#